data_AF-A0A0F2T338-F1
#
_entry.id   AF-A0A0F2T338-F1
#
_cell.length_a   1.000
_cell.length_b   1.000
_cell.length_c   1.000
_cell.angle_alpha   90.00
_cell.angle_beta   90.00
_cell.angle_gamma   90.00
#
_symmetry.space_group_name_H-M   'P 1'
#
loop_
_entity.id
_entity.type
_entity.pdbx_description
1 polymer ?
#
loop_
_entity_poly.entity_id
_entity_poly.type
_entity_poly.pdbx_seq_one_letter_code
_entity_poly.pdbx_strand_id
1 'polypeptide(L)'
;GGRFLEMGKTDLRDPEAVARQHAGVRYRSYDLVAQAGPERIQEMLVELAALFERKVLVPSPIRSWDVRRGQEAFRYLREGRNT
;
A
#
# COMPACT_ATOMS: atom_id res chain seq x y z
N GLY A 1 20.09 -7.82 -10.24
CA GLY A 1 18.96 -8.49 -9.57
C GLY A 1 18.19 -7.51 -8.71
N GLY A 2 16.92 -7.79 -8.38
CA GLY A 2 16.03 -6.84 -7.71
C GLY A 2 14.88 -7.49 -6.93
N ARG A 3 14.04 -6.67 -6.31
CA ARG A 3 12.81 -7.09 -5.63
C ARG A 3 11.62 -6.44 -6.33
N PHE A 4 10.60 -7.23 -6.62
CA PHE A 4 9.33 -6.76 -7.15
C PHE A 4 8.24 -7.07 -6.12
N LEU A 5 7.63 -6.02 -5.57
CA LEU A 5 6.54 -6.13 -4.61
C LEU A 5 5.23 -5.76 -5.30
N GLU A 6 4.32 -6.72 -5.41
CA GLU A 6 3.00 -6.53 -6.01
C GLU A 6 1.97 -6.26 -4.91
N MET A 7 1.30 -5.11 -4.99
CA MET A 7 0.18 -4.75 -4.11
C MET A 7 -1.18 -4.98 -4.79
N GLY A 8 -1.20 -5.10 -6.13
CA GLY A 8 -2.39 -5.48 -6.86
C GLY A 8 -2.88 -6.86 -6.43
N LYS A 9 -4.20 -7.01 -6.29
CA LYS A 9 -4.84 -8.29 -5.96
C LYS A 9 -5.41 -9.00 -7.20
N THR A 10 -5.56 -8.26 -8.29
CA THR A 10 -5.94 -8.77 -9.60
C THR A 10 -4.68 -9.14 -10.39
N ASP A 11 -4.78 -10.16 -11.25
CA ASP A 11 -3.71 -10.57 -12.16
C ASP A 11 -2.36 -10.88 -11.47
N LEU A 12 -2.42 -11.58 -10.33
CA LEU A 12 -1.23 -12.05 -9.62
C LEU A 12 -0.38 -12.96 -10.53
N ARG A 13 0.93 -12.69 -10.53
CA ARG A 13 1.90 -13.45 -11.32
C ARG A 13 2.41 -14.66 -10.55
N ASP A 14 2.73 -15.73 -11.27
CA ASP A 14 3.48 -16.86 -10.74
C ASP A 14 4.95 -16.44 -10.46
N PRO A 15 5.43 -16.52 -9.21
CA PRO A 15 6.82 -16.19 -8.87
C PRO A 15 7.86 -16.95 -9.70
N GLU A 16 7.60 -18.22 -10.05
CA GLU A 16 8.55 -19.01 -10.83
C GLU A 16 8.60 -18.56 -12.29
N ALA A 17 7.45 -18.24 -12.88
CA ALA A 17 7.39 -17.64 -14.21
C ALA A 17 8.16 -16.32 -14.25
N VAL A 18 8.02 -15.45 -13.24
CA VAL A 18 8.79 -14.21 -13.15
C VAL A 18 10.29 -14.49 -13.02
N ALA A 19 10.69 -15.47 -12.21
CA ALA A 19 12.10 -15.82 -12.05
C ALA A 19 12.73 -16.36 -13.35
N ARG A 20 11.96 -17.14 -14.14
CA ARG A 20 12.38 -17.64 -15.47
C ARG A 20 12.53 -16.50 -16.49
N GLN A 21 11.58 -15.56 -16.50
CA GLN A 21 11.57 -14.44 -17.46
C GLN A 21 12.57 -13.33 -17.08
N HIS A 22 12.85 -13.16 -15.79
CA HIS A 22 13.69 -12.09 -15.25
C HIS A 22 14.70 -12.66 -14.25
N ALA A 23 15.81 -13.16 -14.78
CA ALA A 23 16.88 -13.73 -13.97
C ALA A 23 17.36 -12.74 -12.88
N GLY A 24 17.33 -13.20 -11.62
CA GLY A 24 17.75 -12.42 -10.46
C GLY A 24 16.70 -11.45 -9.90
N VAL A 25 15.44 -11.49 -10.37
CA VAL A 25 14.31 -10.78 -9.75
C VAL A 25 13.58 -11.69 -8.77
N ARG A 26 13.33 -11.21 -7.55
CA ARG A 26 12.43 -11.85 -6.58
C ARG A 26 11.08 -11.16 -6.59
N TYR A 27 10.06 -11.87 -7.03
CA TYR A 27 8.68 -11.44 -7.00
C TYR A 27 8.01 -11.84 -5.68
N ARG A 28 7.24 -10.91 -5.10
CA ARG A 28 6.37 -11.19 -3.94
C ARG A 28 5.10 -10.36 -4.05
N SER A 29 3.96 -11.04 -4.08
CA SER A 29 2.66 -10.40 -3.80
C SER A 29 2.49 -10.23 -2.30
N TYR A 30 2.09 -9.03 -1.88
CA TYR A 30 2.05 -8.65 -0.47
C TYR A 30 0.68 -8.08 -0.10
N ASP A 31 0.03 -8.70 0.90
CA ASP A 31 -1.12 -8.12 1.61
C ASP A 31 -0.67 -7.75 3.03
N LEU A 32 -0.66 -6.44 3.33
CA LEU A 32 -0.18 -5.92 4.61
C LEU A 32 -0.92 -6.49 5.80
N VAL A 33 -2.25 -6.52 5.75
CA VAL A 33 -3.08 -6.90 6.90
C VAL A 33 -3.02 -8.41 7.11
N ALA A 34 -3.10 -9.18 6.03
CA ALA A 34 -3.09 -10.64 6.14
C ALA A 34 -1.70 -11.20 6.47
N GLN A 35 -0.60 -10.56 6.02
CA GLN A 35 0.75 -11.13 6.12
C GLN A 35 1.62 -10.55 7.25
N ALA A 36 1.38 -9.32 7.70
CA ALA A 36 2.21 -8.73 8.75
C ALA A 36 1.82 -9.23 10.15
N GLY A 37 0.52 -9.42 10.41
CA GLY A 37 0.00 -9.69 11.74
C GLY A 37 -0.01 -8.44 12.64
N PRO A 38 -0.78 -8.46 13.75
CA PRO A 38 -1.02 -7.28 14.58
C PRO A 38 0.24 -6.75 15.27
N GLU A 39 1.14 -7.63 15.72
CA GLU A 39 2.38 -7.24 16.41
C GLU A 39 3.28 -6.43 15.49
N ARG A 40 3.49 -6.92 14.25
CA ARG A 40 4.32 -6.20 13.27
C ARG A 40 3.67 -4.88 12.83
N ILE A 41 2.35 -4.85 12.72
CA ILE A 41 1.62 -3.61 12.42
C ILE A 41 1.83 -2.58 13.53
N GLN A 42 1.78 -2.98 14.80
CA GLN A 42 2.06 -2.09 15.93
C GLN A 42 3.48 -1.51 15.86
N GLU A 43 4.49 -2.34 15.63
CA GLU A 43 5.88 -1.88 15.47
C GLU A 43 6.01 -0.84 14.35
N MET A 44 5.38 -1.10 13.20
CA MET A 44 5.38 -0.18 12.06
C MET A 44 4.68 1.14 12.41
N LEU A 45 3.56 1.10 13.14
CA LEU A 45 2.84 2.30 13.56
C LEU A 45 3.66 3.16 14.52
N VAL A 46 4.40 2.56 15.45
CA VAL A 46 5.31 3.27 16.37
C VAL A 46 6.43 3.97 15.59
N GLU A 47 7.04 3.27 14.62
CA GLU A 47 8.09 3.85 13.78
C GLU A 47 7.55 5.02 12.93
N LEU A 48 6.37 4.86 12.32
CA LEU A 48 5.71 5.91 11.55
C LEU A 48 5.40 7.15 12.41
N ALA A 49 4.90 6.96 13.63
CA ALA A 49 4.61 8.06 14.56
C ALA A 49 5.88 8.89 14.84
N ALA A 50 7.00 8.23 15.15
CA ALA A 50 8.27 8.91 15.39
C ALA A 50 8.78 9.68 14.14
N LEU A 51 8.52 9.17 12.94
CA LEU A 51 8.88 9.87 11.69
C LEU A 51 8.02 11.11 11.44
N PHE A 52 6.73 11.08 11.80
CA PHE A 52 5.85 12.25 11.77
C PHE A 52 6.25 13.31 12.80
N GLU A 53 6.54 12.90 14.04
CA GLU A 53 7.01 13.81 15.11
C GLU A 53 8.29 14.55 14.70
N ARG A 54 9.21 13.83 14.07
CA ARG A 54 10.46 14.39 13.53
C ARG A 54 10.28 15.16 12.22
N LYS A 55 9.05 15.24 11.69
CA LYS A 55 8.71 15.88 10.40
C LYS A 55 9.48 15.32 9.20
N VAL A 56 9.98 14.08 9.30
CA VAL A 56 10.54 13.35 8.15
C VAL A 56 9.42 12.94 7.22
N LEU A 57 8.27 12.57 7.79
CA LEU A 57 7.01 12.39 7.07
C LEU A 57 6.08 13.57 7.35
N VAL A 58 5.31 13.94 6.34
CA VAL A 58 4.20 14.89 6.44
C VAL A 58 2.93 14.21 5.93
N PRO A 59 1.75 14.52 6.51
CA PRO A 59 0.50 13.92 6.05
C PRO A 59 0.24 14.24 4.58
N SER A 60 -0.31 13.28 3.84
CA SER A 60 -0.83 13.55 2.50
C SER A 60 -1.98 14.56 2.56
N PRO A 61 -2.22 15.34 1.49
CA PRO A 61 -3.36 16.26 1.43
C PRO A 61 -4.68 15.57 1.77
N ILE A 62 -5.49 16.20 2.62
CA ILE A 62 -6.76 15.66 3.10
C ILE A 62 -7.91 16.36 2.39
N ARG A 63 -8.83 15.56 1.82
CA ARG A 63 -10.14 16.01 1.37
C ARG A 63 -11.23 15.22 2.09
N SER A 64 -12.16 15.93 2.71
CA SER A 64 -13.20 15.33 3.54
C SER A 64 -14.60 15.58 2.97
N TRP A 65 -15.49 14.62 3.25
CA TRP A 65 -16.91 14.72 3.04
C TRP A 65 -17.61 14.38 4.34
N ASP A 66 -18.81 14.92 4.53
CA ASP A 66 -19.73 14.41 5.54
C ASP A 66 -20.05 12.93 5.25
N VAL A 67 -20.17 12.11 6.29
CA VAL A 67 -20.43 10.66 6.16
C VAL A 67 -21.70 10.35 5.34
N ARG A 68 -22.70 11.24 5.36
CA ARG A 68 -23.94 11.13 4.55
C ARG A 68 -23.69 11.26 3.04
N ARG A 69 -22.55 11.85 2.64
CA ARG A 69 -22.12 12.03 1.23
C ARG A 69 -21.15 10.95 0.78
N GLY A 70 -21.17 9.77 1.40
CA GLY A 70 -20.26 8.66 1.08
C GLY A 70 -20.20 8.31 -0.41
N GLN A 71 -21.35 8.28 -1.11
CA GLN A 71 -21.39 7.97 -2.54
C GLN A 71 -20.54 8.94 -3.40
N GLU A 72 -20.53 10.22 -3.03
CA GLU A 72 -19.74 11.23 -3.72
C GLU A 72 -18.25 11.03 -3.47
N ALA A 73 -17.88 10.78 -2.21
CA ALA A 73 -16.49 10.50 -1.83
C ALA A 73 -15.94 9.27 -2.58
N PHE A 74 -16.71 8.17 -2.64
CA PHE A 74 -16.32 6.97 -3.38
C PHE A 74 -16.23 7.21 -4.90
N ARG A 75 -17.16 8.00 -5.47
CA ARG A 75 -17.09 8.37 -6.90
C ARG A 75 -15.83 9.17 -7.21
N TYR A 76 -15.51 10.16 -6.38
CA TYR A 76 -14.33 11.00 -6.53
C TYR A 76 -13.03 10.17 -6.49
N LEU A 77 -12.93 9.23 -5.54
CA LEU A 77 -11.81 8.28 -5.44
C LEU A 77 -11.70 7.38 -6.67
N ARG A 78 -12.82 6.77 -7.10
CA ARG A 78 -12.87 5.87 -8.25
C ARG A 78 -12.45 6.54 -9.56
N GLU A 79 -12.80 7.82 -9.72
CA GLU A 79 -12.46 8.60 -10.92
C GLU A 79 -11.03 9.14 -10.91
N GLY A 80 -10.23 8.84 -9.87
CA GLY A 80 -8.82 9.26 -9.78
C GLY A 80 -8.64 10.78 -9.66
N ARG A 81 -9.66 11.51 -9.21
CA ARG A 81 -9.60 12.97 -9.08
C ARG A 81 -8.84 13.44 -7.83
N ASN A 82 -8.29 12.51 -7.05
CA ASN A 82 -7.78 12.66 -5.67
C ASN A 82 -6.26 12.88 -5.57
N THR A 83 -5.68 13.60 -6.54
CA THR A 83 -4.27 14.02 -6.55
C THR A 83 -4.00 15.15 -5.57
#